data_AF-A0A2J6SNP4-F1
#
_entry.id   AF-A0A2J6SNP4-F1
#
_cell.length_a   1.000
_cell.length_b   1.000
_cell.length_c   1.000
_cell.angle_alpha   90.00
_cell.angle_beta   90.00
_cell.angle_gamma   90.00
#
_symmetry.space_group_name_H-M   'P 1'
#
loop_
_entity.id
_entity.type
_entity.pdbx_description
1 polymer ?
#
loop_
_entity_poly.entity_id
_entity_poly.type
_entity_poly.pdbx_seq_one_letter_code
_entity_poly.pdbx_strand_id
1 'polypeptide(L)'
;MSIQSRKGRFAAVLDEINFQPPVGFVDELAANYKSALEIVLEAEPGALSLLKYLKPIRKEVSIILEGPQGTQEWTIEKLGFEVDFLATTNFFGVSEVDGLFGRMLEKLRLEVGLRG
;
A
#
# COMPACT_ATOMS: atom_id res chain seq x y z
N MET A 1 2.40 3.35 -5.03
CA MET A 1 3.50 4.06 -5.69
C MET A 1 3.88 3.32 -6.94
N SER A 2 3.64 3.91 -8.11
CA SER A 2 4.15 3.31 -9.35
C SER A 2 5.68 3.31 -9.34
N ILE A 3 6.31 2.39 -10.09
CA ILE A 3 7.75 2.40 -10.34
C ILE A 3 8.23 3.80 -10.79
N GLN A 4 7.39 4.52 -11.53
CA GLN A 4 7.66 5.89 -11.97
C GLN A 4 7.82 6.88 -10.79
N SER A 5 7.00 6.74 -9.74
CA SER A 5 7.16 7.56 -8.53
C SER A 5 8.46 7.29 -7.76
N ARG A 6 8.98 6.05 -7.82
CA ARG A 6 10.29 5.73 -7.21
C ARG A 6 11.47 6.23 -8.04
N LYS A 7 11.41 6.10 -9.36
CA LYS A 7 12.41 6.67 -10.28
C LYS A 7 12.54 8.18 -10.07
N GLY A 8 11.43 8.89 -9.98
CA GLY A 8 11.43 10.33 -9.70
C GLY A 8 12.11 10.69 -8.37
N ARG A 9 11.85 9.91 -7.29
CA ARG A 9 12.53 10.11 -5.99
C ARG A 9 14.03 9.83 -6.06
N PHE A 10 14.44 8.75 -6.73
CA PHE A 10 15.86 8.48 -6.91
C PHE A 10 16.54 9.58 -7.72
N ALA A 11 15.95 10.02 -8.83
CA ALA A 11 16.47 11.13 -9.62
C ALA A 11 16.62 12.41 -8.80
N ALA A 12 15.62 12.76 -7.98
CA ALA A 12 15.67 13.93 -7.10
C ALA A 12 16.81 13.86 -6.07
N VAL A 13 17.04 12.69 -5.45
CA VAL A 13 18.14 12.51 -4.50
C VAL A 13 19.50 12.61 -5.21
N LEU A 14 19.64 12.04 -6.41
CA LEU A 14 20.89 12.14 -7.18
C LEU A 14 21.20 13.59 -7.59
N ASP A 15 20.17 14.35 -7.95
CA ASP A 15 20.27 15.78 -8.24
C ASP A 15 20.70 16.59 -7.01
N GLU A 16 20.09 16.33 -5.85
CA GLU A 16 20.44 16.99 -4.58
C GLU A 16 21.91 16.80 -4.19
N ILE A 17 22.47 15.62 -4.45
CA ILE A 17 23.90 15.33 -4.19
C ILE A 17 24.82 15.71 -5.36
N ASN A 18 24.31 16.40 -6.38
CA ASN A 18 25.02 16.79 -7.60
C ASN A 18 25.70 15.61 -8.32
N PHE A 19 25.10 14.43 -8.27
CA PHE A 19 25.61 13.24 -8.96
C PHE A 19 24.98 13.15 -10.35
N GLN A 20 25.83 13.02 -11.38
CA GLN A 20 25.40 12.82 -12.76
C GLN A 20 25.51 11.33 -13.12
N PRO A 21 24.42 10.56 -13.01
CA PRO A 21 24.48 9.12 -13.24
C PRO A 21 24.62 8.77 -14.73
N PRO A 22 25.18 7.60 -15.07
CA PRO A 22 25.11 7.05 -16.42
C PRO A 22 23.67 6.89 -16.91
N VAL A 23 23.49 6.89 -18.23
CA VAL A 23 22.18 6.62 -18.86
C VAL A 23 21.66 5.26 -18.40
N GLY A 24 20.39 5.19 -17.99
CA GLY A 24 19.72 3.97 -17.52
C GLY A 24 19.97 3.61 -16.05
N PHE A 25 20.86 4.31 -15.35
CA PHE A 25 21.18 4.02 -13.95
C PHE A 25 19.96 4.10 -13.01
N VAL A 26 19.10 5.10 -13.19
CA VAL A 26 17.87 5.27 -12.37
C VAL A 26 16.89 4.12 -12.62
N ASP A 27 16.83 3.62 -13.84
CA ASP A 27 15.99 2.48 -14.19
C ASP A 27 16.49 1.20 -13.52
N GLU A 28 17.80 0.97 -13.58
CA GLU A 28 18.45 -0.16 -12.91
C GLU A 28 18.29 -0.09 -11.39
N LEU A 29 18.50 1.08 -10.80
CA LEU A 29 18.31 1.29 -9.36
C LEU A 29 16.87 1.00 -8.93
N ALA A 30 15.88 1.46 -9.71
CA ALA A 30 14.47 1.18 -9.45
C ALA A 30 14.14 -0.32 -9.57
N ALA A 31 14.74 -1.02 -10.55
CA ALA A 31 14.58 -2.46 -10.71
C ALA A 31 15.20 -3.22 -9.54
N ASN A 32 16.45 -2.91 -9.18
CA ASN A 32 17.17 -3.53 -8.06
C ASN A 32 16.45 -3.33 -6.74
N TYR A 33 15.96 -2.12 -6.50
CA TYR A 33 15.14 -1.82 -5.32
C TYR A 33 13.89 -2.71 -5.29
N LYS A 34 13.17 -2.84 -6.41
CA LYS A 34 11.95 -3.67 -6.47
C LYS A 34 12.27 -5.13 -6.19
N SER A 35 13.32 -5.67 -6.80
CA SER A 35 13.77 -7.05 -6.56
C SER A 35 14.14 -7.27 -5.10
N ALA A 36 14.89 -6.36 -4.48
CA ALA A 36 15.24 -6.44 -3.07
C ALA A 36 14.00 -6.39 -2.17
N LEU A 37 13.05 -5.50 -2.47
CA LEU A 37 11.78 -5.42 -1.75
C LEU A 37 10.98 -6.73 -1.85
N GLU A 38 10.95 -7.37 -3.03
CA GLU A 38 10.27 -8.67 -3.20
C GLU A 38 10.90 -9.77 -2.35
N ILE A 39 12.21 -9.79 -2.20
CA ILE A 39 12.93 -10.82 -1.43
C ILE A 39 12.61 -10.72 0.06
N VAL A 40 12.48 -9.50 0.59
CA VAL A 40 12.28 -9.25 2.02
C VAL A 40 10.81 -9.04 2.40
N LEU A 41 9.89 -9.10 1.43
CA LEU A 41 8.48 -8.88 1.69
C LEU A 41 7.90 -10.10 2.42
N GLU A 42 7.62 -9.93 3.70
CA GLU A 42 7.00 -10.93 4.55
C GLU A 42 5.82 -10.32 5.30
N ALA A 43 4.79 -11.11 5.56
CA ALA A 43 3.70 -10.71 6.43
C ALA A 43 4.11 -10.87 7.89
N GLU A 44 3.63 -9.97 8.75
CA GLU A 44 3.83 -10.10 10.20
C GLU A 44 3.35 -11.48 10.71
N PRO A 45 4.06 -12.10 11.67
CA PRO A 45 3.71 -13.40 12.20
C PRO A 45 2.25 -13.48 12.63
N GLY A 46 1.53 -14.46 12.08
CA GLY A 46 0.11 -14.70 12.39
C GLY A 46 -0.89 -13.81 11.64
N ALA A 47 -0.47 -12.77 10.92
CA ALA A 47 -1.39 -11.89 10.18
C ALA A 47 -2.18 -12.66 9.11
N LEU A 48 -1.50 -13.43 8.26
CA LEU A 48 -2.16 -14.23 7.22
C LEU A 48 -3.08 -15.30 7.80
N SER A 49 -2.69 -15.91 8.92
CA SER A 49 -3.50 -16.91 9.63
C SER A 49 -4.78 -16.28 10.18
N LEU A 50 -4.70 -15.08 10.76
CA LEU A 50 -5.85 -14.33 11.24
C LEU A 50 -6.80 -13.96 10.09
N LEU A 51 -6.27 -13.44 8.98
CA LEU A 51 -7.08 -13.09 7.80
C LEU A 51 -7.81 -14.31 7.23
N LYS A 52 -7.11 -15.45 7.10
CA LYS A 52 -7.71 -16.72 6.68
C LYS A 52 -8.78 -17.22 7.65
N TYR A 53 -8.61 -16.99 8.95
CA TYR A 53 -9.59 -17.36 9.96
C TYR A 53 -10.84 -16.46 9.94
N LEU A 54 -10.68 -15.16 9.67
CA LEU A 54 -11.80 -14.21 9.66
C LEU A 54 -12.73 -14.38 8.45
N LYS A 55 -12.18 -14.74 7.29
CA LYS A 55 -12.92 -14.80 6.02
C LYS A 55 -14.12 -15.78 6.02
N PRO A 56 -14.03 -17.01 6.55
CA PRO A 56 -15.18 -17.93 6.64
C PRO A 56 -16.29 -17.45 7.59
N ILE A 57 -15.98 -16.54 8.53
CA ILE A 57 -16.93 -16.07 9.56
C ILE A 57 -17.80 -14.91 9.02
N ARG A 58 -17.85 -14.71 7.69
CA ARG A 58 -18.64 -13.67 6.99
C ARG A 58 -18.37 -12.24 7.49
N LYS A 59 -17.18 -11.98 8.03
CA LYS A 59 -16.75 -10.61 8.28
C LYS A 59 -16.10 -10.09 7.01
N GLU A 60 -16.63 -9.02 6.46
CA GLU A 60 -15.93 -8.27 5.42
C GLU A 60 -14.62 -7.74 6.00
N VAL A 61 -13.51 -8.10 5.35
CA VAL A 61 -12.16 -7.64 5.70
C VAL A 61 -11.81 -6.52 4.73
N SER A 62 -11.77 -5.31 5.26
CA SER A 62 -11.31 -4.14 4.52
C SER A 62 -9.98 -3.64 5.07
N ILE A 63 -9.08 -3.22 4.20
CA ILE A 63 -7.82 -2.58 4.55
C ILE A 63 -7.90 -1.08 4.26
N ILE A 64 -7.45 -0.27 5.20
CA ILE A 64 -7.32 1.18 5.06
C ILE A 64 -5.84 1.52 5.25
N LEU A 65 -5.22 2.11 4.23
CA LEU A 65 -3.81 2.47 4.26
C LEU A 65 -3.53 3.75 3.48
N GLU A 66 -2.52 4.48 3.92
CA GLU A 66 -1.96 5.56 3.12
C GLU A 66 -1.12 5.08 1.93
N GLY A 67 -0.97 6.00 0.99
CA GLY A 67 -0.16 5.81 -0.20
C GLY A 67 -0.89 5.21 -1.39
N PRO A 68 -0.19 4.99 -2.51
CA PRO A 68 -0.89 4.80 -3.77
C PRO A 68 -1.32 3.34 -3.99
N GLN A 69 -2.60 3.18 -4.34
CA GLN A 69 -3.33 1.92 -4.51
C GLN A 69 -2.55 0.79 -5.17
N GLY A 70 -1.95 1.01 -6.35
CA GLY A 70 -1.24 -0.06 -7.07
C GLY A 70 -0.06 -0.68 -6.32
N THR A 71 0.55 -0.01 -5.33
CA THR A 71 1.54 -0.68 -4.46
C THR A 71 0.88 -1.58 -3.44
N GLN A 72 -0.25 -1.15 -2.88
CA GLN A 72 -0.95 -1.94 -1.88
C GLN A 72 -1.58 -3.18 -2.52
N GLU A 73 -2.13 -3.06 -3.73
CA GLU A 73 -2.61 -4.20 -4.53
C GLU A 73 -1.49 -5.19 -4.83
N TRP A 74 -0.32 -4.70 -5.26
CA TRP A 74 0.85 -5.54 -5.49
C TRP A 74 1.33 -6.25 -4.22
N THR A 75 1.30 -5.59 -3.07
CA THR A 75 1.66 -6.21 -1.79
C THR A 75 0.70 -7.33 -1.42
N ILE A 76 -0.62 -7.11 -1.58
CA ILE A 76 -1.65 -8.13 -1.34
C ILE A 76 -1.44 -9.34 -2.25
N GLU A 77 -1.20 -9.10 -3.55
CA GLU A 77 -0.91 -10.15 -4.52
C GLU A 77 0.32 -10.97 -4.13
N LYS A 78 1.43 -10.31 -3.77
CA LYS A 78 2.68 -10.98 -3.40
C LYS A 78 2.58 -11.77 -2.09
N LEU A 79 1.82 -11.28 -1.12
CA LEU A 79 1.61 -11.97 0.16
C LEU A 79 0.51 -13.04 0.11
N GLY A 80 -0.25 -13.11 -0.99
CA GLY A 80 -1.20 -14.20 -1.25
C GLY A 80 -2.42 -14.21 -0.33
N PHE A 81 -2.96 -13.03 -0.01
CA PHE A 81 -4.23 -12.91 0.73
C PHE A 81 -5.26 -12.11 -0.06
N GLU A 82 -6.51 -12.16 0.38
CA GLU A 82 -7.62 -11.45 -0.26
C GLU A 82 -8.32 -10.56 0.77
N VAL A 83 -8.80 -9.42 0.28
CA VAL A 83 -9.58 -8.44 1.04
C VAL A 83 -10.82 -8.07 0.23
N ASP A 84 -11.91 -7.77 0.91
CA ASP A 84 -13.16 -7.36 0.26
C ASP A 84 -13.07 -5.93 -0.26
N PHE A 85 -12.29 -5.08 0.42
CA PHE A 85 -12.04 -3.72 -0.02
C PHE A 85 -10.67 -3.20 0.41
N LEU A 86 -10.05 -2.42 -0.48
CA LEU A 86 -8.80 -1.72 -0.23
C LEU A 86 -9.04 -0.21 -0.37
N ALA A 87 -9.12 0.46 0.77
CA ALA A 87 -9.17 1.92 0.86
C ALA A 87 -7.74 2.46 0.83
N THR A 88 -7.46 3.35 -0.12
CA THR A 88 -6.25 4.16 -0.08
C THR A 88 -6.55 5.64 -0.15
N THR A 89 -5.64 6.45 0.39
CA THR A 89 -5.68 7.92 0.26
C THR A 89 -5.87 8.37 -1.20
N ASN A 90 -5.24 7.68 -2.16
CA ASN A 90 -5.43 7.94 -3.59
C ASN A 90 -6.83 7.57 -4.10
N PHE A 91 -7.46 6.54 -3.55
CA PHE A 91 -8.80 6.11 -3.94
C PHE A 91 -9.87 7.13 -3.52
N PHE A 92 -9.77 7.66 -2.29
CA PHE A 92 -10.75 8.60 -1.76
C PHE A 92 -10.36 10.07 -1.90
N GLY A 93 -9.11 10.37 -2.26
CA GLY A 93 -8.60 11.73 -2.40
C GLY A 93 -8.47 12.48 -1.06
N VAL A 94 -8.49 11.77 0.08
CA VAL A 94 -8.38 12.32 1.43
C VAL A 94 -7.36 11.52 2.24
N SER A 95 -6.63 12.18 3.15
CA SER A 95 -5.66 11.54 4.06
C SER A 95 -6.36 10.81 5.22
N GLU A 96 -5.64 9.98 5.97
CA GLU A 96 -6.19 9.33 7.17
C GLU A 96 -6.71 10.33 8.21
N VAL A 97 -5.97 11.42 8.40
CA VAL A 97 -6.33 12.48 9.37
C VAL A 97 -7.42 13.42 8.85
N ASP A 98 -7.62 13.49 7.53
CA ASP A 98 -8.60 14.38 6.89
C ASP A 98 -9.92 13.67 6.51
N GLY A 99 -10.18 12.50 7.09
CA GLY A 99 -11.50 11.85 7.00
C GLY A 99 -11.59 10.62 6.11
N LEU A 100 -10.47 9.96 5.77
CA LEU A 100 -10.48 8.66 5.10
C LEU A 100 -11.38 7.63 5.83
N PHE A 101 -11.33 7.60 7.16
CA PHE A 101 -12.18 6.72 7.96
C PHE A 101 -13.67 7.02 7.77
N GLY A 102 -14.06 8.30 7.75
CA GLY A 102 -15.45 8.70 7.50
C GLY A 102 -15.93 8.26 6.12
N ARG A 103 -15.13 8.51 5.09
CA ARG A 103 -15.41 8.06 3.71
C ARG A 103 -15.56 6.54 3.62
N MET A 104 -14.75 5.82 4.37
CA MET A 104 -14.79 4.37 4.38
C MET A 104 -16.05 3.82 5.05
N LEU A 105 -16.45 4.39 6.18
CA LEU A 105 -17.70 4.02 6.86
C LEU A 105 -18.92 4.29 5.98
N GLU A 106 -18.97 5.45 5.31
CA GLU A 106 -20.00 5.78 4.31
C GLU A 106 -20.04 4.74 3.19
N LYS A 107 -18.87 4.36 2.67
CA LYS A 107 -18.74 3.40 1.56
C LYS A 107 -19.23 2.00 1.95
N LEU A 108 -18.89 1.55 3.16
CA LEU A 108 -19.30 0.25 3.70
C LEU A 108 -20.71 0.26 4.32
N ARG A 109 -21.37 1.43 4.38
CA ARG A 109 -22.67 1.62 5.05
C ARG A 109 -22.65 1.15 6.51
N LEU A 110 -21.51 1.40 7.19
CA LEU A 110 -21.32 1.07 8.59
C LEU A 110 -21.55 2.33 9.43
N GLU A 111 -22.24 2.16 10.54
CA GLU A 111 -22.39 3.21 11.55
C GLU A 111 -21.31 3.07 12.62
N VAL A 112 -20.86 4.21 13.16
CA VAL A 112 -19.97 4.22 14.32
C VAL A 112 -20.77 3.78 15.53
N GLY A 113 -20.53 2.56 16.00
CA GLY A 113 -21.02 2.11 17.29
C GLY A 113 -20.27 2.81 18.42
N LEU A 114 -20.74 4.00 18.82
CA LEU A 114 -20.30 4.63 20.07
C LEU A 114 -20.86 3.79 21.23
N ARG A 115 -20.05 2.86 21.75
CA ARG A 115 -20.33 2.26 23.06
C ARG A 115 -20.01 3.32 24.11
N GLY A 116 -21.05 4.02 24.57
CA GLY A 116 -21.03 4.78 25.82
C GLY A 116 -20.95 3.86 27.03
#